data_AF-A0A5B7BMK6-F1
#
_entry.id   AF-A0A5B7BMK6-F1
#
_cell.length_a   1.000
_cell.length_b   1.000
_cell.length_c   1.000
_cell.angle_alpha   90.00
_cell.angle_beta   90.00
_cell.angle_gamma   90.00
#
_symmetry.space_group_name_H-M   'P 1'
#
loop_
_entity.id
_entity.type
_entity.pdbx_description
1 polymer ?
#
loop_
_entity_poly.entity_id
_entity_poly.type
_entity_poly.pdbx_seq_one_letter_code
_entity_poly.pdbx_strand_id
1 'polypeptide(L)'
;VLKEMQEKGCSPDAITFEIFINISCRLGKLDDANQFLDRMVSMGLEPRLTTHAAFIKGFFQSRQYEEAYKYVVDSGFKYKRSSNVIYSLLASLHQKEGDLNIARNILIEMMEKGLKPNFPVYMRILRRLNKTGRGHLARDLDCRFSRFRLESNTVT
;
A
#
# COMPACT_ATOMS: atom_id res chain seq x y z
N VAL A 1 19.20 -17.12 -14.53
CA VAL A 1 19.02 -15.66 -14.81
C VAL A 1 19.84 -14.78 -13.87
N LEU A 2 19.44 -14.46 -12.62
CA LEU A 2 20.25 -13.53 -11.79
C LEU A 2 21.70 -13.99 -11.54
N LYS A 3 21.88 -15.27 -11.22
CA LYS A 3 23.21 -15.88 -11.05
C LYS A 3 24.04 -15.80 -12.35
N GLU A 4 23.41 -16.11 -13.47
CA GLU A 4 24.02 -16.08 -14.80
C GLU A 4 24.39 -14.65 -15.25
N MET A 5 23.55 -13.65 -14.95
CA MET A 5 23.89 -12.23 -15.20
C MET A 5 25.17 -11.86 -14.46
N GLN A 6 25.27 -12.25 -13.19
CA GLN A 6 26.43 -11.99 -12.36
C GLN A 6 27.69 -12.73 -12.86
N GLU A 7 27.55 -14.00 -13.27
CA GLU A 7 28.62 -14.79 -13.90
C GLU A 7 29.11 -14.17 -15.23
N LYS A 8 28.22 -13.48 -15.95
CA LYS A 8 28.53 -12.76 -17.19
C LYS A 8 29.02 -11.32 -16.97
N GLY A 9 29.24 -10.90 -15.72
CA GLY A 9 29.69 -9.54 -15.38
C GLY A 9 28.59 -8.47 -15.48
N CYS A 10 27.34 -8.85 -15.70
CA CYS A 10 26.19 -7.95 -15.71
C CYS A 10 25.53 -7.94 -14.33
N SER A 11 25.70 -6.85 -13.57
CA SER A 11 25.08 -6.75 -12.23
C SER A 11 23.58 -6.46 -12.34
N PRO A 12 22.71 -7.23 -11.64
CA PRO A 12 21.30 -6.90 -11.54
C PRO A 12 21.09 -5.52 -10.94
N ASP A 13 20.22 -4.73 -11.57
CA ASP A 13 19.87 -3.39 -11.12
C ASP A 13 18.49 -3.35 -10.44
N ALA A 14 18.07 -2.16 -10.00
CA ALA A 14 16.78 -1.97 -9.34
C ALA A 14 15.59 -2.40 -10.21
N ILE A 15 15.68 -2.21 -11.53
CA ILE A 15 14.62 -2.59 -12.48
C ILE A 15 14.54 -4.11 -12.58
N THR A 16 15.69 -4.79 -12.63
CA THR A 16 15.77 -6.25 -12.67
C THR A 16 15.06 -6.86 -11.45
N PHE A 17 15.38 -6.40 -10.24
CA PHE A 17 14.71 -6.86 -9.02
C PHE A 17 13.22 -6.53 -9.01
N GLU A 18 12.82 -5.33 -9.44
CA GLU A 18 11.42 -4.95 -9.53
C GLU A 18 10.60 -5.89 -10.43
N ILE A 19 11.16 -6.30 -11.57
CA ILE A 19 10.52 -7.26 -12.48
C ILE A 19 10.32 -8.62 -11.78
N PHE A 20 11.36 -9.16 -11.15
CA PHE A 20 11.26 -10.43 -10.44
C PHE A 20 10.25 -10.36 -9.30
N ILE A 21 10.26 -9.29 -8.51
CA ILE A 21 9.29 -9.07 -7.42
C ILE A 21 7.87 -9.00 -7.98
N ASN A 22 7.63 -8.25 -9.05
CA ASN A 22 6.31 -8.10 -9.64
C ASN A 22 5.76 -9.45 -10.15
N ILE A 23 6.59 -10.21 -10.86
CA ILE A 23 6.23 -11.53 -11.36
C ILE A 23 5.95 -12.49 -10.20
N SER A 24 6.84 -12.56 -9.21
CA SER A 24 6.66 -13.43 -8.04
C SER A 24 5.38 -13.09 -7.26
N CYS A 25 5.08 -11.81 -7.04
CA CYS A 25 3.84 -11.38 -6.38
C CYS A 25 2.60 -11.80 -7.19
N ARG A 26 2.62 -11.63 -8.52
CA ARG A 26 1.50 -12.03 -9.40
C ARG A 26 1.28 -13.54 -9.46
N LEU A 27 2.33 -14.32 -9.22
CA LEU A 27 2.27 -15.77 -9.13
C LEU A 27 1.91 -16.26 -7.71
N GLY A 28 1.66 -15.36 -6.76
CA GLY A 28 1.40 -15.70 -5.36
C GLY A 28 2.63 -16.19 -4.59
N LYS A 29 3.82 -16.13 -5.19
CA LYS A 29 5.10 -16.56 -4.61
C LYS A 29 5.70 -15.43 -3.78
N LEU A 30 5.03 -15.08 -2.68
CA LEU A 30 5.40 -13.94 -1.85
C LEU A 30 6.72 -14.14 -1.11
N ASP A 31 7.08 -15.38 -0.77
CA ASP A 31 8.38 -15.72 -0.17
C ASP A 31 9.54 -15.43 -1.12
N ASP A 32 9.40 -15.85 -2.39
CA ASP A 32 10.38 -15.54 -3.44
C ASP A 32 10.48 -14.02 -3.65
N ALA A 33 9.34 -13.33 -3.66
CA ALA A 33 9.30 -11.88 -3.79
C ALA A 33 10.05 -11.19 -2.62
N ASN A 34 9.88 -11.66 -1.39
CA ASN A 34 10.59 -11.14 -0.22
C ASN A 34 12.10 -11.38 -0.32
N GLN A 35 12.54 -12.57 -0.76
CA GLN A 35 13.96 -12.83 -0.98
C GLN A 35 14.58 -11.88 -2.02
N PHE A 36 13.85 -11.57 -3.10
CA PHE A 36 14.29 -10.57 -4.07
C PHE A 36 14.34 -9.16 -3.49
N LEU A 37 13.36 -8.79 -2.65
CA LEU A 37 13.35 -7.51 -1.97
C LEU A 37 14.54 -7.37 -0.99
N ASP A 38 14.81 -8.39 -0.19
CA ASP A 38 15.93 -8.38 0.76
C ASP A 38 17.27 -8.32 0.04
N ARG A 39 17.41 -9.04 -1.08
CA ARG A 39 18.61 -8.96 -1.92
C ARG A 39 18.77 -7.59 -2.59
N MET A 40 17.68 -6.98 -3.04
CA MET A 40 17.69 -5.62 -3.57
C MET A 40 18.20 -4.63 -2.50
N VAL A 41 17.66 -4.70 -1.28
CA VAL A 41 18.05 -3.83 -0.16
C VAL A 41 19.49 -4.07 0.28
N SER A 42 19.95 -5.33 0.33
CA SER A 42 21.35 -5.63 0.71
C SER A 42 22.37 -5.14 -0.31
N MET A 43 21.95 -4.95 -1.56
CA MET A 43 22.75 -4.31 -2.61
C MET A 43 22.66 -2.77 -2.58
N GLY A 44 22.00 -2.19 -1.58
CA GLY A 44 21.81 -0.74 -1.45
C GLY A 44 20.79 -0.15 -2.44
N LEU A 45 20.00 -1.00 -3.10
CA LEU A 45 18.96 -0.56 -4.03
C LEU A 45 17.66 -0.32 -3.27
N GLU A 46 17.09 0.88 -3.40
CA GLU A 46 15.85 1.24 -2.70
C GLU A 46 14.60 0.72 -3.43
N PRO A 47 13.71 -0.01 -2.73
CA PRO A 47 12.41 -0.39 -3.28
C PRO A 47 11.59 0.82 -3.71
N ARG A 48 10.88 0.68 -4.83
CA ARG A 48 10.02 1.74 -5.37
C ARG A 48 8.57 1.55 -4.92
N LEU A 49 7.74 2.58 -5.13
CA LEU A 49 6.30 2.50 -4.89
C LEU A 49 5.63 1.34 -5.64
N THR A 50 6.09 1.08 -6.86
CA THR A 50 5.63 -0.03 -7.70
C THR A 50 5.96 -1.39 -7.11
N THR A 51 7.13 -1.53 -6.48
CA THR A 51 7.55 -2.72 -5.73
C THR A 51 6.59 -2.99 -4.58
N HIS A 52 6.34 -2.00 -3.71
CA HIS A 52 5.39 -2.15 -2.60
C HIS A 52 3.96 -2.42 -3.07
N ALA A 53 3.52 -1.75 -4.14
CA ALA A 53 2.20 -1.99 -4.72
C ALA A 53 2.04 -3.41 -5.26
N ALA A 54 3.11 -4.03 -5.76
CA ALA A 54 3.09 -5.42 -6.20
C ALA A 54 2.87 -6.38 -5.02
N PHE A 55 3.58 -6.20 -3.91
CA PHE A 55 3.38 -6.99 -2.69
C PHE A 55 1.95 -6.93 -2.19
N ILE A 56 1.40 -5.73 -2.03
CA ILE A 56 0.02 -5.55 -1.53
C ILE A 56 -0.98 -6.24 -2.44
N LYS A 57 -0.84 -6.09 -3.76
CA LYS A 57 -1.70 -6.80 -4.72
C LYS A 57 -1.54 -8.31 -4.63
N GLY A 58 -0.31 -8.81 -4.48
CA GLY A 58 -0.02 -10.23 -4.32
C GLY A 58 -0.66 -10.80 -3.06
N PHE A 59 -0.53 -10.13 -1.91
CA PHE A 59 -1.21 -10.52 -0.67
C PHE A 59 -2.73 -10.59 -0.83
N PHE A 60 -3.34 -9.60 -1.50
CA PHE A 60 -4.79 -9.62 -1.79
C PHE A 60 -5.18 -10.77 -2.72
N GLN A 61 -4.37 -11.09 -3.72
CA GLN A 61 -4.60 -12.25 -4.60
C GLN A 61 -4.54 -13.57 -3.83
N SER A 62 -3.64 -13.67 -2.86
CA SER A 62 -3.52 -14.80 -1.94
C SER A 62 -4.49 -14.76 -0.75
N ARG A 63 -5.40 -13.77 -0.68
CA ARG A 63 -6.35 -13.54 0.44
C ARG A 63 -5.68 -13.35 1.81
N GLN A 64 -4.42 -12.94 1.83
CA GLN A 64 -3.61 -12.67 3.01
C GLN A 64 -3.72 -11.19 3.39
N TYR A 65 -4.91 -10.75 3.77
CA TYR A 65 -5.20 -9.33 3.97
C TYR A 65 -4.50 -8.73 5.20
N GLU A 66 -4.29 -9.53 6.24
CA GLU A 66 -3.61 -9.10 7.47
C GLU A 66 -2.12 -8.86 7.21
N GLU A 67 -1.50 -9.75 6.44
CA GLU A 67 -0.12 -9.64 5.98
C GLU A 67 0.06 -8.42 5.08
N ALA A 68 -0.92 -8.11 4.23
CA ALA A 68 -0.90 -6.88 3.43
C ALA A 68 -0.85 -5.63 4.32
N TYR A 69 -1.64 -5.60 5.41
CA TYR A 69 -1.65 -4.48 6.35
C TYR A 69 -0.33 -4.38 7.11
N LYS A 70 0.17 -5.49 7.66
CA LYS A 70 1.48 -5.57 8.34
C LYS A 70 2.59 -5.06 7.44
N TYR A 71 2.63 -5.52 6.19
CA TYR A 71 3.60 -5.06 5.20
C TYR A 71 3.55 -3.54 4.97
N VAL A 72 2.37 -2.93 4.89
CA VAL A 72 2.22 -1.47 4.73
C VAL A 72 2.76 -0.70 5.94
N VAL A 73 2.48 -1.20 7.15
CA VAL A 73 2.97 -0.60 8.39
C VAL A 73 4.50 -0.73 8.48
N ASP A 74 5.04 -1.93 8.25
CA ASP A 74 6.47 -2.22 8.33
C ASP A 74 7.28 -1.47 7.27
N SER A 75 6.76 -1.41 6.03
CA SER A 75 7.41 -0.66 4.94
C SER A 75 7.42 0.84 5.20
N GLY A 76 6.40 1.37 5.89
CA GLY A 76 6.37 2.77 6.34
C GLY A 76 7.52 3.11 7.30
N PHE A 77 7.84 2.20 8.23
CA PHE A 77 8.96 2.37 9.16
C PHE A 77 10.32 2.13 8.50
N LYS A 78 10.45 1.04 7.73
CA LYS A 78 11.73 0.58 7.16
C LYS A 78 12.28 1.50 6.07
N TYR A 79 11.41 2.08 5.24
CA TYR A 79 11.82 2.84 4.05
C TYR A 79 11.55 4.34 4.14
N LYS A 80 11.13 4.86 5.32
CA LYS A 80 10.84 6.30 5.58
C LYS A 80 9.95 6.99 4.53
N ARG A 81 9.20 6.20 3.75
CA ARG A 81 8.27 6.64 2.72
C ARG A 81 6.92 6.03 2.98
N SER A 82 6.29 6.40 4.10
CA SER A 82 4.86 6.19 4.35
C SER A 82 4.06 6.96 3.30
N SER A 83 3.96 6.38 2.11
CA SER A 83 3.43 7.07 0.95
C SER A 83 1.92 6.98 0.99
N ASN A 84 1.28 8.15 0.88
CA ASN A 84 -0.16 8.28 0.70
C ASN A 84 -0.74 7.33 -0.36
N VAL A 85 0.03 7.03 -1.41
CA VAL A 85 -0.31 6.09 -2.48
C VAL A 85 -0.50 4.66 -1.96
N ILE A 86 0.33 4.21 -1.03
CA ILE A 86 0.32 2.83 -0.52
C ILE A 86 -0.89 2.59 0.39
N TYR A 87 -1.16 3.51 1.32
CA TYR A 87 -2.38 3.49 2.14
C TYR A 87 -3.64 3.60 1.28
N SER A 88 -3.62 4.48 0.26
CA SER A 88 -4.74 4.62 -0.69
C SER A 88 -4.99 3.34 -1.48
N LEU A 89 -3.93 2.63 -1.89
CA LEU A 89 -4.05 1.34 -2.57
C LEU A 89 -4.70 0.31 -1.65
N LEU A 90 -4.21 0.17 -0.41
CA LEU A 90 -4.75 -0.77 0.58
C LEU A 90 -6.25 -0.52 0.84
N ALA A 91 -6.63 0.73 1.08
CA ALA A 91 -8.03 1.11 1.26
C ALA A 91 -8.89 0.81 0.01
N SER A 92 -8.36 1.07 -1.19
CA SER A 92 -9.07 0.80 -2.43
C SER A 92 -9.28 -0.70 -2.70
N LEU A 93 -8.37 -1.56 -2.24
CA LEU A 93 -8.46 -3.00 -2.39
C LEU A 93 -9.48 -3.59 -1.41
N HIS A 94 -9.44 -3.22 -0.12
CA HIS A 94 -10.50 -3.61 0.83
C HIS A 94 -11.89 -3.14 0.40
N GLN A 95 -11.96 -1.93 -0.19
CA GLN A 95 -13.20 -1.44 -0.76
C GLN A 95 -13.71 -2.34 -1.90
N LYS A 96 -12.84 -2.92 -2.73
CA LYS A 96 -13.25 -3.84 -3.81
C LYS A 96 -13.76 -5.16 -3.24
N GLU A 97 -13.06 -5.73 -2.26
CA GLU A 97 -13.45 -6.97 -1.57
C GLU A 97 -14.79 -6.83 -0.82
N GLY A 98 -15.14 -5.61 -0.38
CA GLY A 98 -16.40 -5.33 0.31
C GLY A 98 -16.25 -4.89 1.76
N ASP A 99 -15.02 -4.95 2.27
CA ASP A 99 -14.65 -4.60 3.65
C ASP A 99 -14.58 -3.08 3.86
N LEU A 100 -15.74 -2.43 3.76
CA LEU A 100 -15.86 -0.98 3.88
C LEU A 100 -15.42 -0.44 5.25
N ASN A 101 -15.55 -1.22 6.32
CA ASN A 101 -15.12 -0.83 7.65
C ASN A 101 -13.60 -0.75 7.73
N ILE A 102 -12.91 -1.77 7.21
CA ILE A 102 -11.44 -1.81 7.19
C ILE A 102 -10.92 -0.70 6.28
N ALA A 103 -11.51 -0.54 5.08
CA ALA A 103 -11.15 0.53 4.15
C ALA A 103 -11.29 1.93 4.78
N ARG A 104 -12.37 2.17 5.54
CA ARG A 104 -12.56 3.42 6.30
C ARG A 104 -11.49 3.60 7.36
N ASN A 105 -11.21 2.57 8.16
CA ASN A 105 -10.24 2.65 9.25
C ASN A 105 -8.83 2.94 8.72
N ILE A 106 -8.44 2.35 7.58
CA ILE A 106 -7.17 2.64 6.91
C ILE A 106 -7.09 4.12 6.50
N LEU A 107 -8.17 4.70 5.97
CA LEU A 107 -8.20 6.13 5.64
C LEU A 107 -8.09 7.03 6.88
N ILE A 108 -8.71 6.63 7.99
CA ILE A 108 -8.61 7.37 9.26
C ILE A 108 -7.19 7.32 9.80
N GLU A 109 -6.58 6.14 9.88
CA GLU A 109 -5.18 5.97 10.31
C GLU A 109 -4.23 6.78 9.44
N MET A 110 -4.49 6.81 8.12
CA MET A 110 -3.74 7.62 7.18
C MET A 110 -3.84 9.12 7.52
N MET A 111 -5.03 9.64 7.84
CA MET A 111 -5.22 11.04 8.25
C MET A 111 -4.55 11.35 9.59
N GLU A 112 -4.66 10.45 10.57
CA GLU A 112 -4.02 10.59 11.89
C GLU A 112 -2.49 10.62 11.79
N LYS A 113 -1.92 9.92 10.79
CA LYS A 113 -0.49 9.99 10.45
C LYS A 113 -0.10 11.24 9.65
N GLY A 114 -1.02 12.19 9.43
CA GLY A 114 -0.77 13.41 8.67
C GLY A 114 -0.78 13.22 7.15
N LEU A 115 -1.12 12.04 6.65
CA LEU A 115 -1.07 11.72 5.22
C LEU A 115 -2.40 12.09 4.56
N LYS A 116 -2.35 12.87 3.48
CA LYS A 116 -3.57 13.32 2.77
C LYS A 116 -4.20 12.18 1.94
N PRO A 117 -5.44 11.75 2.25
CA PRO A 117 -6.14 10.73 1.48
C PRO A 117 -6.34 11.11 0.02
N ASN A 118 -6.27 10.13 -0.89
CA ASN A 118 -6.59 10.38 -2.28
C ASN A 118 -8.10 10.61 -2.45
N PHE A 119 -8.49 11.81 -2.90
CA PHE A 119 -9.88 12.27 -2.92
C PHE A 119 -10.85 11.34 -3.67
N PRO A 120 -10.52 10.78 -4.85
CA PRO A 120 -11.39 9.83 -5.54
C PRO A 120 -11.59 8.51 -4.76
N VAL A 121 -10.57 8.04 -4.02
CA VAL A 121 -10.68 6.83 -3.18
C VAL A 121 -11.58 7.11 -1.98
N TYR A 122 -11.34 8.24 -1.30
CA TYR A 122 -12.18 8.75 -0.21
C TYR A 122 -13.66 8.84 -0.62
N MET A 123 -13.95 9.56 -1.72
CA MET A 123 -15.32 9.76 -2.20
C MET A 123 -16.00 8.44 -2.56
N ARG A 124 -15.26 7.48 -3.13
CA ARG A 124 -15.80 6.17 -3.47
C ARG A 124 -16.20 5.37 -2.22
N ILE A 125 -15.35 5.37 -1.19
CA ILE A 125 -15.64 4.68 0.09
C ILE A 125 -16.82 5.35 0.78
N LEU A 126 -16.85 6.69 0.85
CA LEU A 126 -17.93 7.47 1.45
C LEU A 126 -19.29 7.16 0.79
N ARG A 127 -19.34 7.20 -0.55
CA ARG A 127 -20.56 6.85 -1.30
C ARG A 127 -21.00 5.42 -1.07
N ARG A 128 -20.06 4.46 -1.04
CA ARG A 128 -20.37 3.04 -0.76
C ARG A 128 -20.91 2.84 0.66
N LEU A 129 -20.37 3.54 1.66
CA LEU A 129 -20.89 3.49 3.04
C LEU A 129 -22.32 4.02 3.12
N ASN A 130 -22.62 5.13 2.44
CA ASN A 130 -23.98 5.67 2.38
C ASN A 130 -24.96 4.72 1.67
N LYS A 131 -24.55 4.13 0.53
CA LYS A 131 -25.39 3.19 -0.23
C LYS A 131 -25.70 1.89 0.54
N THR A 132 -24.78 1.45 1.40
CA THR A 132 -24.93 0.21 2.20
C THR A 132 -25.67 0.43 3.52
N GLY A 133 -26.26 1.61 3.75
CA GLY A 133 -26.97 1.94 4.99
C GLY A 133 -26.06 2.24 6.18
N ARG A 134 -24.73 2.23 6.00
CA ARG A 134 -23.73 2.53 7.04
C ARG A 134 -23.46 4.03 7.17
N GLY A 135 -24.54 4.83 7.20
CA GLY A 135 -24.47 6.30 7.19
C GLY A 135 -23.74 6.89 8.40
N HIS A 136 -23.79 6.24 9.57
CA HIS A 136 -23.04 6.69 10.75
C HIS A 136 -21.52 6.63 10.53
N LEU A 137 -21.02 5.57 9.89
CA LEU A 137 -19.59 5.45 9.54
C LEU A 137 -19.17 6.44 8.48
N ALA A 138 -20.05 6.73 7.51
CA ALA A 138 -19.82 7.75 6.50
C ALA A 138 -19.70 9.14 7.12
N ARG A 139 -20.60 9.50 8.04
CA ARG A 139 -20.55 10.78 8.77
C ARG A 139 -19.28 10.91 9.61
N ASP A 140 -18.90 9.86 10.35
CA ASP A 140 -17.66 9.91 11.13
C ASP A 140 -16.42 10.12 10.25
N LEU A 141 -16.35 9.39 9.13
CA LEU A 141 -15.25 9.54 8.17
C LEU A 141 -15.19 10.97 7.59
N ASP A 142 -16.35 11.57 7.28
CA ASP A 142 -16.44 12.93 6.76
C ASP A 142 -16.11 14.01 7.81
N CYS A 143 -16.54 13.82 9.06
CA CYS A 143 -16.15 14.66 10.19
C CYS A 143 -14.62 14.66 10.39
N ARG A 144 -13.99 13.48 10.37
CA ARG A 144 -12.53 13.35 10.51
C ARG A 144 -11.79 13.98 9.33
N PHE A 145 -12.28 13.79 8.11
CA PHE A 145 -11.68 14.40 6.92
C PHE A 145 -11.77 15.94 6.95
N SER A 146 -12.91 16.47 7.39
CA SER A 146 -13.14 17.91 7.60
C SER A 146 -12.18 18.49 8.65
N ARG A 147 -12.00 17.82 9.80
CA ARG A 147 -11.02 18.21 10.83
C ARG A 147 -9.59 18.21 10.30
N PHE A 148 -9.19 17.13 9.62
CA PHE A 148 -7.86 17.03 9.00
C PHE A 148 -7.59 18.19 8.04
N ARG A 149 -8.59 18.59 7.24
CA ARG A 149 -8.47 19.71 6.31
C ARG A 149 -8.28 21.06 7.01
N LEU A 150 -8.99 21.29 8.11
CA LEU A 150 -8.83 22.50 8.93
C LEU A 150 -7.45 22.55 9.60
N GLU A 151 -6.99 21.44 10.15
CA GLU A 151 -5.64 21.31 10.74
C GLU A 151 -4.55 21.52 9.69
N SER A 152 -4.72 21.00 8.46
CA SER A 152 -3.75 21.21 7.37
C SER A 152 -3.68 22.66 6.83
N ASN A 153 -4.74 23.45 7.02
CA ASN A 153 -4.82 24.84 6.54
C ASN A 153 -4.38 25.87 7.61
N THR A 154 -4.17 25.45 8.85
CA THR A 154 -3.75 26.33 9.97
C THR A 154 -2.24 26.31 10.22
N VAL A 155 -1.50 25.44 9.53
CA VAL A 155 -0.04 25.23 9.68
C VAL A 155 0.74 25.75 8.44
N THR A 156 0.12 26.59 7.62
CA THR A 156 0.75 27.34 6.51
C THR A 156 0.74 28.82 6.81
#